data_AF-A0A837PAB8-F1
#
_entry.id   AF-A0A837PAB8-F1
#
_cell.length_a   1.000
_cell.length_b   1.000
_cell.length_c   1.000
_cell.angle_alpha   90.00
_cell.angle_beta   90.00
_cell.angle_gamma   90.00
#
_symmetry.space_group_name_H-M   'P 1'
#
loop_
_entity.id
_entity.type
_entity.pdbx_description
1 polymer ?
#
loop_
_entity_poly.entity_id
_entity_poly.type
_entity_poly.pdbx_seq_one_letter_code
_entity_poly.pdbx_strand_id
1 'polypeptide(L)'
;MDHEHKDIVSKPTHFIQKHTGAAKVDVVLVDEAHLLLTQGKMAYRGHNQLEDLLKLAKVVVIVFDKYQILTTEGYLDDMAVRKLEDDAEREGNRIELTHQERMIAEQRTIDWLRNFAIDGRINVIPDDAQYQLKIATSPEKLHAKIKALDRLKNSNGASLARMLATFDWPYVEKRKPKDGDCWRVKIGTWSLPWNLQIPISRQEKRRNKGLAWAEQFQTINEVGSTFTIQGFDLNYAGVIIGPSVKYRDGKLIFDKQASKNKKATNQRTWKHQKIDVSEELLRNELNVLLTRGVHGLYIFAVDEELQQALLRAAGNQHILR
;
A
#
# COMPACT_ATOMS: atom_id res chain seq x y z
N MET A 1 -12.72 -7.13 13.43
CA MET A 1 -12.45 -8.27 14.32
C MET A 1 -13.78 -8.72 14.87
N ASP A 2 -14.14 -9.95 14.60
CA ASP A 2 -15.30 -10.57 15.22
C ASP A 2 -15.10 -10.61 16.74
N HIS A 3 -16.03 -10.03 17.48
CA HIS A 3 -15.93 -9.93 18.94
C HIS A 3 -16.39 -11.22 19.64
N GLU A 4 -17.07 -12.12 18.93
CA GLU A 4 -17.61 -13.36 19.47
C GLU A 4 -16.61 -14.52 19.39
N HIS A 5 -15.61 -14.46 18.49
CA HIS A 5 -14.60 -15.51 18.29
C HIS A 5 -13.16 -15.00 18.20
N LYS A 6 -12.63 -14.48 19.32
CA LYS A 6 -11.30 -13.84 19.41
C LYS A 6 -10.11 -14.71 18.96
N ASP A 7 -10.27 -16.03 18.90
CA ASP A 7 -9.21 -16.95 18.48
C ASP A 7 -9.34 -17.43 17.02
N ILE A 8 -10.51 -17.26 16.39
CA ILE A 8 -10.70 -17.69 14.98
C ILE A 8 -10.01 -16.71 14.03
N VAL A 9 -10.11 -15.41 14.31
CA VAL A 9 -9.38 -14.37 13.56
C VAL A 9 -8.54 -13.56 14.55
N SER A 10 -7.22 -13.74 14.49
CA SER A 10 -6.31 -13.12 15.44
C SER A 10 -4.99 -12.68 14.78
N LYS A 11 -4.23 -11.82 15.48
CA LYS A 11 -2.91 -11.39 15.01
C LYS A 11 -1.90 -12.54 15.16
N PRO A 12 -0.93 -12.72 14.23
CA PRO A 12 0.03 -13.83 14.29
C PRO A 12 0.77 -13.93 15.63
N THR A 13 1.24 -12.80 16.18
CA THR A 13 1.92 -12.77 17.48
C THR A 13 1.04 -13.27 18.62
N HIS A 14 -0.25 -12.91 18.63
CA HIS A 14 -1.18 -13.34 19.66
C HIS A 14 -1.42 -14.85 19.56
N PHE A 15 -1.67 -15.34 18.34
CA PHE A 15 -1.85 -16.75 18.06
C PHE A 15 -0.64 -17.58 18.51
N ILE A 16 0.58 -17.17 18.11
CA ILE A 16 1.84 -17.85 18.47
C ILE A 16 2.00 -17.93 19.98
N GLN A 17 1.83 -16.81 20.70
CA GLN A 17 1.98 -16.78 22.16
C GLN A 17 0.99 -17.70 22.87
N LYS A 18 -0.26 -17.76 22.38
CA LYS A 18 -1.32 -18.55 23.01
C LYS A 18 -1.17 -20.05 22.78
N HIS A 19 -0.62 -20.46 21.62
CA HIS A 19 -0.52 -21.86 21.23
C HIS A 19 0.87 -22.47 21.47
N THR A 20 1.86 -21.68 21.87
CA THR A 20 3.17 -22.20 22.24
C THR A 20 3.04 -23.16 23.43
N GLY A 21 3.46 -24.42 23.25
CA GLY A 21 3.35 -25.48 24.25
C GLY A 21 1.99 -26.20 24.28
N ALA A 22 1.03 -25.79 23.45
CA ALA A 22 -0.23 -26.49 23.26
C ALA A 22 -0.12 -27.56 22.15
N ALA A 23 -1.15 -28.40 22.02
CA ALA A 23 -1.29 -29.29 20.88
C ALA A 23 -1.45 -28.48 19.58
N LYS A 24 -0.95 -29.04 18.47
CA LYS A 24 -1.07 -28.40 17.15
C LYS A 24 -2.54 -28.24 16.76
N VAL A 25 -2.90 -27.07 16.21
CA VAL A 25 -4.18 -26.89 15.55
C VAL A 25 -4.20 -27.59 14.19
N ASP A 26 -5.38 -27.84 13.64
CA ASP A 26 -5.49 -28.52 12.35
C ASP A 26 -5.04 -27.62 11.18
N VAL A 27 -5.61 -26.41 11.08
CA VAL A 27 -5.35 -25.50 9.97
C VAL A 27 -5.15 -24.08 10.47
N VAL A 28 -4.13 -23.40 9.93
CA VAL A 28 -3.96 -21.95 10.04
C VAL A 28 -3.99 -21.36 8.64
N LEU A 29 -4.86 -20.38 8.42
CA LEU A 29 -4.88 -19.55 7.22
C LEU A 29 -4.28 -18.19 7.56
N VAL A 30 -3.24 -17.79 6.83
CA VAL A 30 -2.61 -16.46 6.95
C VAL A 30 -2.92 -15.66 5.70
N ASP A 31 -3.82 -14.69 5.85
CA ASP A 31 -4.02 -13.66 4.85
C ASP A 31 -2.92 -12.59 4.95
N GLU A 32 -2.55 -12.00 3.81
CA GLU A 32 -1.48 -11.00 3.69
C GLU A 32 -0.15 -11.45 4.36
N ALA A 33 0.27 -12.69 4.10
CA ALA A 33 1.42 -13.31 4.76
C ALA A 33 2.75 -12.58 4.53
N HIS A 34 2.83 -11.69 3.54
CA HIS A 34 3.95 -10.78 3.33
C HIS A 34 4.12 -9.75 4.49
N LEU A 35 3.16 -9.66 5.41
CA LEU A 35 3.25 -8.87 6.64
C LEU A 35 3.82 -9.65 7.84
N LEU A 36 4.00 -10.96 7.70
CA LEU A 36 4.59 -11.78 8.76
C LEU A 36 6.00 -11.28 9.09
N LEU A 37 6.30 -11.23 10.39
CA LEU A 37 7.61 -10.79 10.85
C LEU A 37 8.66 -11.86 10.56
N THR A 38 9.74 -11.47 9.90
CA THR A 38 10.96 -12.26 9.68
C THR A 38 12.07 -11.88 10.67
N GLN A 39 11.68 -11.24 11.78
CA GLN A 39 12.53 -10.94 12.93
C GLN A 39 11.71 -10.75 14.20
N GLY A 40 12.41 -10.77 15.34
CA GLY A 40 11.84 -10.38 16.62
C GLY A 40 11.44 -8.90 16.68
N LYS A 41 10.49 -8.60 17.56
CA LYS A 41 9.98 -7.27 17.90
C LYS A 41 9.61 -7.24 19.38
N MET A 42 9.36 -6.06 19.94
CA MET A 42 9.00 -5.91 21.36
C MET A 42 7.88 -6.88 21.82
N ALA A 43 6.86 -7.10 20.97
CA ALA A 43 5.77 -8.03 21.25
C ALA A 43 6.03 -9.46 20.76
N TYR A 44 7.03 -9.72 19.91
CA TYR A 44 7.29 -11.03 19.31
C TYR A 44 8.75 -11.42 19.51
N ARG A 45 9.02 -12.41 20.37
CA ARG A 45 10.40 -12.79 20.73
C ARG A 45 11.03 -13.86 19.82
N GLY A 46 10.28 -14.39 18.85
CA GLY A 46 10.78 -15.36 17.89
C GLY A 46 11.60 -14.72 16.76
N HIS A 47 12.01 -15.54 15.80
CA HIS A 47 12.86 -15.11 14.69
C HIS A 47 12.10 -15.01 13.36
N ASN A 48 11.06 -15.82 13.16
CA ASN A 48 10.27 -15.85 11.94
C ASN A 48 8.87 -16.39 12.25
N GLN A 49 7.83 -15.58 12.02
CA GLN A 49 6.46 -15.97 12.33
C GLN A 49 5.98 -17.12 11.48
N LEU A 50 6.37 -17.21 10.21
CA LEU A 50 5.95 -18.33 9.36
C LEU A 50 6.51 -19.66 9.89
N GLU A 51 7.79 -19.69 10.28
CA GLU A 51 8.41 -20.88 10.89
C GLU A 51 7.75 -21.28 12.20
N ASP A 52 7.33 -20.30 13.01
CA ASP A 52 6.62 -20.59 14.25
C ASP A 52 5.21 -21.11 13.99
N LEU A 53 4.49 -20.57 13.00
CA LEU A 53 3.17 -21.07 12.61
C LEU A 53 3.23 -22.51 12.09
N LEU A 54 4.25 -22.87 11.30
CA LEU A 54 4.47 -24.24 10.82
C LEU A 54 4.69 -25.25 11.97
N LYS A 55 5.23 -24.81 13.11
CA LYS A 55 5.36 -25.66 14.32
C LYS A 55 4.04 -25.83 15.07
N LEU A 56 3.11 -24.89 14.93
CA LEU A 56 1.87 -24.81 15.72
C LEU A 56 0.65 -25.40 15.01
N ALA A 57 0.74 -25.69 13.71
CA ALA A 57 -0.36 -26.25 12.93
C ALA A 57 0.04 -27.54 12.20
N LYS A 58 -0.95 -28.36 11.83
CA LYS A 58 -0.76 -29.49 10.91
C LYS A 58 -0.68 -29.00 9.46
N VAL A 59 -1.52 -28.03 9.10
CA VAL A 59 -1.54 -27.37 7.78
C VAL A 59 -1.47 -25.86 7.96
N VAL A 60 -0.59 -25.19 7.22
CA VAL A 60 -0.53 -23.73 7.13
C VAL A 60 -0.75 -23.33 5.68
N VAL A 61 -1.80 -22.55 5.43
CA VAL A 61 -2.08 -21.94 4.13
C VAL A 61 -1.72 -20.47 4.24
N ILE A 62 -0.92 -19.96 3.30
CA ILE A 62 -0.54 -18.55 3.24
C ILE A 62 -0.96 -17.92 1.91
N VAL A 63 -1.48 -16.70 1.96
CA VAL A 63 -1.64 -15.83 0.78
C VAL A 63 -0.49 -14.84 0.78
N PHE A 64 0.34 -14.86 -0.24
CA PHE A 64 1.61 -14.12 -0.25
C PHE A 64 1.79 -13.34 -1.56
N ASP A 65 2.33 -12.13 -1.44
CA ASP A 65 2.69 -11.27 -2.57
C ASP A 65 3.98 -10.53 -2.22
N LYS A 66 5.08 -10.86 -2.90
CA LYS A 66 6.39 -10.25 -2.66
C LYS A 66 6.41 -8.75 -2.96
N TYR A 67 5.57 -8.28 -3.88
CA TYR A 67 5.49 -6.87 -4.26
C TYR A 67 4.66 -6.03 -3.28
N GLN A 68 4.14 -6.66 -2.21
CA GLN A 68 3.48 -5.98 -1.09
C GLN A 68 4.29 -6.07 0.22
N ILE A 69 5.55 -6.49 0.16
CA ILE A 69 6.47 -6.33 1.29
C ILE A 69 6.83 -4.85 1.40
N LEU A 70 6.33 -4.18 2.44
CA LEU A 70 6.49 -2.72 2.65
C LEU A 70 7.45 -2.35 3.77
N THR A 71 7.94 -3.33 4.53
CA THR A 71 8.74 -3.08 5.73
C THR A 71 9.92 -4.03 5.84
N THR A 72 11.02 -3.53 6.38
CA THR A 72 12.20 -4.32 6.76
C THR A 72 11.88 -5.45 7.73
N GLU A 73 10.81 -5.32 8.52
CA GLU A 73 10.42 -6.32 9.51
C GLU A 73 9.84 -7.60 8.91
N GLY A 74 9.25 -7.53 7.72
CA GLY A 74 8.76 -8.67 6.95
C GLY A 74 9.61 -8.96 5.71
N TYR A 75 10.80 -8.34 5.60
CA TYR A 75 11.65 -8.50 4.42
C TYR A 75 12.07 -9.96 4.21
N LEU A 76 11.96 -10.41 2.97
CA LEU A 76 12.47 -11.66 2.43
C LEU A 76 13.24 -11.33 1.16
N ASP A 77 14.44 -11.90 0.99
CA ASP A 77 15.17 -11.79 -0.27
C ASP A 77 14.61 -12.77 -1.32
N ASP A 78 14.94 -12.54 -2.59
CA ASP A 78 14.51 -13.39 -3.71
C ASP A 78 14.82 -14.88 -3.47
N MET A 79 15.95 -15.20 -2.84
CA MET A 79 16.32 -16.58 -2.54
C MET A 79 15.39 -17.22 -1.50
N ALA A 80 14.99 -16.47 -0.47
CA ALA A 80 14.06 -16.93 0.54
C ALA A 80 12.65 -17.09 -0.03
N VAL A 81 12.21 -16.17 -0.89
CA VAL A 81 10.92 -16.28 -1.60
C VAL A 81 10.92 -17.52 -2.51
N ARG A 82 11.95 -17.68 -3.36
CA ARG A 82 12.08 -18.86 -4.22
C ARG A 82 12.08 -20.16 -3.43
N LYS A 83 12.79 -20.20 -2.30
CA LYS A 83 12.78 -21.38 -1.43
C LYS A 83 11.36 -21.71 -0.94
N LEU A 84 10.57 -20.72 -0.52
CA LEU A 84 9.18 -20.94 -0.12
C LEU A 84 8.33 -21.49 -1.29
N GLU A 85 8.53 -20.95 -2.49
CA GLU A 85 7.85 -21.39 -3.71
C GLU A 85 8.25 -22.83 -4.08
N ASP A 86 9.55 -23.14 -4.09
CA ASP A 86 10.11 -24.46 -4.42
C ASP A 86 9.69 -25.53 -3.40
N ASP A 87 9.67 -25.19 -2.11
CA ASP A 87 9.21 -26.09 -1.05
C ASP A 87 7.72 -26.41 -1.21
N ALA A 88 6.88 -25.42 -1.54
CA ALA A 88 5.46 -25.63 -1.81
C ALA A 88 5.21 -26.40 -3.12
N GLU A 89 5.98 -26.12 -4.18
CA GLU A 89 5.87 -26.81 -5.47
C GLU A 89 6.24 -28.28 -5.34
N ARG A 90 7.33 -28.59 -4.62
CA ARG A 90 7.79 -29.98 -4.38
C ARG A 90 6.73 -30.84 -3.68
N GLU A 91 5.87 -30.23 -2.87
CA GLU A 91 4.77 -30.91 -2.18
C GLU A 91 3.44 -30.85 -2.94
N GLY A 92 3.41 -30.25 -4.14
CA GLY A 92 2.19 -30.06 -4.92
C GLY A 92 1.19 -29.06 -4.31
N ASN A 93 1.67 -28.19 -3.43
CA ASN A 93 0.88 -27.25 -2.64
C ASN A 93 0.95 -25.80 -3.15
N ARG A 94 1.73 -25.52 -4.21
CA ARG A 94 1.83 -24.18 -4.79
C ARG A 94 0.63 -23.89 -5.68
N ILE A 95 -0.07 -22.81 -5.38
CA ILE A 95 -1.14 -22.25 -6.20
C ILE A 95 -0.75 -20.82 -6.57
N GLU A 96 -0.62 -20.55 -7.87
CA GLU A 96 -0.30 -19.23 -8.38
C GLU A 96 -1.56 -18.59 -8.99
N LEU A 97 -1.97 -17.44 -8.45
CA LEU A 97 -3.07 -16.65 -8.99
C LEU A 97 -2.50 -15.64 -10.01
N THR A 98 -2.71 -15.92 -11.28
CA THR A 98 -2.14 -15.11 -12.40
C THR A 98 -3.10 -14.07 -12.95
N HIS A 99 -4.39 -14.17 -12.63
CA HIS A 99 -5.43 -13.28 -13.13
C HIS A 99 -5.72 -12.18 -12.09
N GLN A 100 -5.66 -10.92 -12.51
CA GLN A 100 -5.95 -9.77 -11.68
C GLN A 100 -7.44 -9.40 -11.77
N GLU A 101 -8.20 -9.68 -10.72
CA GLU A 101 -9.64 -9.41 -10.65
C GLU A 101 -9.97 -8.05 -9.97
N ARG A 102 -8.97 -7.38 -9.38
CA ARG A 102 -9.18 -6.13 -8.62
C ARG A 102 -9.53 -4.93 -9.50
N MET A 103 -8.91 -4.85 -10.67
CA MET A 103 -8.99 -3.67 -11.55
C MET A 103 -9.82 -4.00 -12.77
N ILE A 104 -10.82 -3.17 -13.08
CA ILE A 104 -11.58 -3.27 -14.32
C ILE A 104 -10.81 -2.48 -15.38
N ALA A 105 -9.71 -3.05 -15.85
CA ALA A 105 -8.80 -2.47 -16.81
C ALA A 105 -8.36 -3.49 -17.85
N GLU A 106 -8.08 -3.02 -19.05
CA GLU A 106 -7.51 -3.85 -20.10
C GLU A 106 -6.06 -4.23 -19.76
N GLN A 107 -5.60 -5.38 -20.27
CA GLN A 107 -4.26 -5.92 -19.96
C GLN A 107 -3.14 -4.90 -20.23
N ARG A 108 -3.24 -4.11 -21.30
CA ARG A 108 -2.26 -3.06 -21.64
C ARG A 108 -2.11 -1.99 -20.56
N THR A 109 -3.20 -1.65 -19.85
CA THR A 109 -3.18 -0.67 -18.74
C THR A 109 -2.54 -1.28 -17.51
N ILE A 110 -2.84 -2.55 -17.23
CA ILE A 110 -2.21 -3.33 -16.14
C ILE A 110 -0.70 -3.44 -16.39
N ASP A 111 -0.31 -3.78 -17.61
CA ASP A 111 1.10 -3.87 -18.02
C ASP A 111 1.81 -2.52 -17.91
N TRP A 112 1.13 -1.43 -18.30
CA TRP A 112 1.68 -0.07 -18.13
C TRP A 112 1.96 0.24 -16.65
N LEU A 113 1.02 -0.07 -15.75
CA LEU A 113 1.19 0.14 -14.31
C LEU A 113 2.32 -0.70 -13.74
N ARG A 114 2.44 -1.96 -14.17
CA ARG A 114 3.52 -2.86 -13.78
C ARG A 114 4.88 -2.35 -14.27
N ASN A 115 4.98 -1.96 -15.54
CA ASN A 115 6.22 -1.42 -16.11
C ASN A 115 6.64 -0.13 -15.39
N PHE A 116 5.66 0.73 -15.05
CA PHE A 116 5.93 1.95 -14.31
C PHE A 116 6.40 1.68 -12.88
N ALA A 117 5.65 0.89 -12.12
CA ALA A 117 5.91 0.67 -10.70
C ALA A 117 7.08 -0.29 -10.44
N ILE A 118 7.21 -1.37 -11.21
CA ILE A 118 8.16 -2.45 -10.97
C ILE A 118 9.42 -2.29 -11.83
N ASP A 119 9.27 -2.08 -13.13
CA ASP A 119 10.42 -1.96 -14.04
C ASP A 119 11.00 -0.54 -14.09
N GLY A 120 10.29 0.43 -13.50
CA GLY A 120 10.69 1.83 -13.45
C GLY A 120 10.64 2.53 -14.81
N ARG A 121 9.84 2.03 -15.76
CA ARG A 121 9.77 2.54 -17.15
C ARG A 121 8.43 3.23 -17.40
N ILE A 122 8.48 4.39 -18.02
CA ILE A 122 7.28 5.15 -18.40
C ILE A 122 7.05 4.96 -19.89
N ASN A 123 6.11 4.09 -20.24
CA ASN A 123 5.63 3.92 -21.62
C ASN A 123 4.52 4.93 -21.93
N VAL A 124 4.07 5.01 -23.20
CA VAL A 124 2.86 5.76 -23.56
C VAL A 124 1.66 5.19 -22.80
N ILE A 125 0.85 6.05 -22.20
CA ILE A 125 -0.37 5.63 -21.49
C ILE A 125 -1.35 5.07 -22.52
N PRO A 126 -1.83 3.82 -22.38
CA PRO A 126 -2.82 3.28 -23.28
C PRO A 126 -4.19 3.92 -23.07
N ASP A 127 -4.94 4.08 -24.16
CA ASP A 127 -6.39 4.25 -24.06
C ASP A 127 -7.00 3.01 -23.40
N ASP A 128 -8.04 3.17 -22.60
CA ASP A 128 -8.74 2.08 -21.96
C ASP A 128 -10.21 2.47 -21.82
N ALA A 129 -11.09 1.65 -22.37
CA ALA A 129 -12.52 1.96 -22.39
C ALA A 129 -13.19 1.75 -21.01
N GLN A 130 -12.57 0.94 -20.14
CA GLN A 130 -13.13 0.54 -18.85
C GLN A 130 -12.43 1.21 -17.67
N TYR A 131 -11.18 1.65 -17.86
CA TYR A 131 -10.35 2.24 -16.81
C TYR A 131 -9.89 3.66 -17.12
N GLN A 132 -10.04 4.57 -16.15
CA GLN A 132 -9.57 5.95 -16.30
C GLN A 132 -8.18 6.14 -15.68
N LEU A 133 -7.13 6.05 -16.50
CA LEU A 133 -5.77 6.45 -16.11
C LEU A 133 -5.45 7.87 -16.63
N LYS A 134 -5.23 8.82 -15.72
CA LYS A 134 -4.96 10.24 -16.05
C LYS A 134 -3.83 10.84 -15.21
N ILE A 135 -3.07 11.77 -15.79
CA ILE A 135 -2.02 12.54 -15.11
C ILE A 135 -2.50 13.97 -14.88
N ALA A 136 -2.61 14.38 -13.62
CA ALA A 136 -3.01 15.73 -13.24
C ALA A 136 -1.86 16.72 -13.45
N THR A 137 -2.16 17.93 -13.91
CA THR A 137 -1.11 18.97 -14.03
C THR A 137 -0.79 19.65 -12.68
N SER A 138 -1.60 19.44 -11.64
CA SER A 138 -1.38 20.02 -10.31
C SER A 138 -2.10 19.21 -9.21
N PRO A 139 -1.67 19.31 -7.93
CA PRO A 139 -2.33 18.62 -6.82
C PRO A 139 -3.74 19.16 -6.55
N GLU A 140 -4.03 20.42 -6.85
CA GLU A 140 -5.37 21.02 -6.77
C GLU A 140 -6.34 20.31 -7.72
N LYS A 141 -5.94 20.12 -8.98
CA LYS A 141 -6.76 19.48 -10.01
C LYS A 141 -7.01 18.02 -9.70
N LEU A 142 -5.97 17.32 -9.24
CA LEU A 142 -6.09 15.94 -8.76
C LEU A 142 -7.14 15.86 -7.64
N HIS A 143 -6.99 16.68 -6.60
CA HIS A 143 -7.91 16.71 -5.47
C HIS A 143 -9.34 17.10 -5.87
N ALA A 144 -9.50 18.10 -6.74
CA ALA A 144 -10.81 18.50 -7.26
C ALA A 144 -11.50 17.36 -8.02
N LYS A 145 -10.77 16.62 -8.86
CA LYS A 145 -11.29 15.47 -9.61
C LYS A 145 -11.73 14.34 -8.67
N ILE A 146 -10.91 14.00 -7.67
CA ILE A 146 -11.27 12.96 -6.68
C ILE A 146 -12.52 13.37 -5.89
N LYS A 147 -12.63 14.64 -5.49
CA LYS A 147 -13.85 15.16 -4.85
C LYS A 147 -15.08 15.10 -5.77
N ALA A 148 -14.92 15.40 -7.06
CA ALA A 148 -16.01 15.29 -8.01
C ALA A 148 -16.47 13.83 -8.16
N LEU A 149 -15.53 12.87 -8.26
CA LEU A 149 -15.82 11.44 -8.34
C LEU A 149 -16.50 10.91 -7.06
N ASP A 150 -16.05 11.32 -5.88
CA ASP A 150 -16.69 10.98 -4.60
C ASP A 150 -18.14 11.50 -4.53
N ARG A 151 -18.49 12.58 -5.24
CA ARG A 151 -19.85 13.14 -5.29
C ARG A 151 -20.80 12.44 -6.25
N LEU A 152 -20.33 11.61 -7.18
CA LEU A 152 -21.19 10.86 -8.14
C LEU A 152 -22.06 9.77 -7.48
N LYS A 153 -22.22 9.84 -6.15
CA LYS A 153 -22.92 8.94 -5.21
C LYS A 153 -24.40 8.67 -5.50
N ASN A 154 -25.03 9.32 -6.48
CA ASN A 154 -26.49 9.35 -6.60
C ASN A 154 -27.16 8.06 -7.10
N SER A 155 -26.43 6.96 -7.30
CA SER A 155 -27.05 5.74 -7.83
C SER A 155 -27.07 4.53 -6.89
N ASN A 156 -26.11 4.30 -5.95
CA ASN A 156 -26.10 3.03 -5.16
C ASN A 156 -25.21 2.98 -3.89
N GLY A 157 -24.93 4.10 -3.22
CA GLY A 157 -24.08 4.10 -2.01
C GLY A 157 -22.60 4.35 -2.31
N ALA A 158 -21.88 4.79 -1.27
CA ALA A 158 -20.60 5.52 -1.30
C ALA A 158 -19.71 5.33 -2.56
N SER A 159 -19.50 6.40 -3.34
CA SER A 159 -18.34 6.47 -4.24
C SER A 159 -17.07 6.49 -3.40
N LEU A 160 -16.26 5.42 -3.49
CA LEU A 160 -15.01 5.26 -2.75
C LEU A 160 -13.86 5.88 -3.54
N ALA A 161 -13.81 7.22 -3.59
CA ALA A 161 -12.70 7.94 -4.21
C ALA A 161 -11.84 8.63 -3.15
N ARG A 162 -10.54 8.36 -3.07
CA ARG A 162 -9.67 8.94 -2.03
C ARG A 162 -8.33 9.43 -2.56
N MET A 163 -7.80 10.44 -1.88
CA MET A 163 -6.44 10.92 -2.07
C MET A 163 -5.49 10.01 -1.30
N LEU A 164 -4.42 9.59 -1.96
CA LEU A 164 -3.34 8.77 -1.43
C LEU A 164 -1.99 9.44 -1.74
N ALA A 165 -0.96 9.12 -0.96
CA ALA A 165 0.41 9.53 -1.28
C ALA A 165 1.45 8.54 -0.78
N THR A 166 2.63 8.57 -1.40
CA THR A 166 3.84 7.97 -0.83
C THR A 166 4.16 8.62 0.53
N PHE A 167 4.84 7.87 1.40
CA PHE A 167 5.06 8.27 2.78
C PHE A 167 6.30 9.18 2.91
N ASP A 168 6.19 10.39 2.36
CA ASP A 168 7.31 11.34 2.24
C ASP A 168 7.14 12.60 3.10
N TRP A 169 5.96 12.80 3.68
CA TRP A 169 5.69 13.91 4.60
C TRP A 169 5.83 13.46 6.05
N PRO A 170 6.32 14.34 6.94
CA PRO A 170 6.44 14.04 8.36
C PRO A 170 5.12 13.60 8.98
N TYR A 171 5.18 12.58 9.82
CA TYR A 171 4.03 12.05 10.54
C TYR A 171 4.47 11.39 11.85
N VAL A 172 3.76 11.71 12.93
CA VAL A 172 3.88 11.04 14.22
C VAL A 172 2.47 10.85 14.78
N GLU A 173 2.00 9.61 14.80
CA GLU A 173 0.62 9.23 15.15
C GLU A 173 0.09 9.90 16.43
N LYS A 174 0.90 9.94 17.49
CA LYS A 174 0.50 10.41 18.83
C LYS A 174 0.97 11.83 19.17
N ARG A 175 1.49 12.60 18.20
CA ARG A 175 2.04 13.93 18.45
C ARG A 175 1.66 14.88 17.34
N LYS A 176 1.27 16.11 17.67
CA LYS A 176 1.10 17.19 16.70
C LYS A 176 2.44 17.76 16.23
N PRO A 177 2.53 18.35 15.03
CA PRO A 177 3.70 19.14 14.66
C PRO A 177 3.91 20.30 15.65
N LYS A 178 5.15 20.79 15.76
CA LYS A 178 5.47 21.92 16.66
C LYS A 178 4.72 23.19 16.26
N ASP A 179 4.59 23.43 14.95
CA ASP A 179 4.08 24.67 14.38
C ASP A 179 2.75 24.48 13.62
N GLY A 180 1.86 23.61 14.12
CA GLY A 180 0.59 23.34 13.42
C GLY A 180 -0.43 22.52 14.21
N ASP A 181 -1.65 22.48 13.67
CA ASP A 181 -2.79 21.77 14.26
C ASP A 181 -2.75 20.25 14.06
N CYS A 182 -2.19 19.82 12.92
CA CYS A 182 -2.07 18.43 12.50
C CYS A 182 -0.96 18.24 11.46
N TRP A 183 -0.53 17.00 11.24
CA TRP A 183 0.36 16.68 10.12
C TRP A 183 -0.36 16.82 8.78
N ARG A 184 0.35 17.28 7.74
CA ARG A 184 -0.22 17.56 6.43
C ARG A 184 0.71 17.14 5.30
N VAL A 185 0.12 16.70 4.19
CA VAL A 185 0.78 16.70 2.88
C VAL A 185 0.76 18.15 2.41
N LYS A 186 1.91 18.70 2.04
CA LYS A 186 2.06 20.08 1.57
C LYS A 186 2.90 20.11 0.31
N ILE A 187 2.36 20.73 -0.75
CA ILE A 187 3.00 20.90 -2.06
C ILE A 187 2.71 22.33 -2.50
N GLY A 188 3.73 23.19 -2.49
CA GLY A 188 3.53 24.62 -2.72
C GLY A 188 2.50 25.22 -1.75
N THR A 189 1.44 25.81 -2.31
CA THR A 189 0.31 26.39 -1.58
C THR A 189 -0.78 25.37 -1.23
N TRP A 190 -0.80 24.21 -1.90
CA TRP A 190 -1.77 23.16 -1.63
C TRP A 190 -1.40 22.35 -0.38
N SER A 191 -2.40 22.02 0.43
CA SER A 191 -2.20 21.17 1.60
C SER A 191 -3.47 20.46 2.05
N LEU A 192 -3.31 19.22 2.53
CA LEU A 192 -4.36 18.43 3.18
C LEU A 192 -3.83 17.71 4.43
N PRO A 193 -4.67 17.48 5.46
CA PRO A 193 -4.34 16.61 6.58
C PRO A 193 -3.81 15.24 6.14
N TRP A 194 -2.88 14.68 6.91
CA TRP A 194 -2.10 13.50 6.54
C TRP A 194 -2.27 12.33 7.50
N ASN A 195 -2.83 11.19 7.06
CA ASN A 195 -2.96 9.96 7.85
C ASN A 195 -3.73 10.11 9.18
N LEU A 196 -5.06 9.99 9.13
CA LEU A 196 -5.94 9.94 10.31
C LEU A 196 -5.85 11.21 11.17
N GLN A 197 -5.68 12.37 10.53
CA GLN A 197 -5.47 13.65 11.22
C GLN A 197 -6.73 14.49 11.31
N ILE A 198 -7.78 14.15 10.56
CA ILE A 198 -9.06 14.86 10.65
C ILE A 198 -9.69 14.59 12.03
N PRO A 199 -9.93 15.64 12.84
CA PRO A 199 -10.64 15.48 14.10
C PRO A 199 -12.09 15.07 13.82
N ILE A 200 -12.57 14.08 14.56
CA ILE A 200 -13.96 13.59 14.47
C ILE A 200 -14.64 13.67 15.84
N SER A 201 -15.89 14.12 15.83
CA SER A 201 -16.76 14.21 17.00
C SER A 201 -17.10 12.83 17.57
N ARG A 202 -17.65 12.78 18.80
CA ARG A 202 -18.10 11.51 19.40
C ARG A 202 -19.19 10.82 18.57
N GLN A 203 -20.06 11.59 17.94
CA GLN A 203 -21.11 11.05 17.08
C GLN A 203 -20.52 10.41 15.82
N GLU A 204 -19.57 11.08 15.18
CA GLU A 204 -18.86 10.55 14.01
C GLU A 204 -18.05 9.31 14.34
N LYS A 205 -17.38 9.27 15.50
CA LYS A 205 -16.69 8.06 15.98
C LYS A 205 -17.63 6.87 16.12
N ARG A 206 -18.86 7.09 16.61
CA ARG A 206 -19.87 6.03 16.72
C ARG A 206 -20.36 5.58 15.34
N ARG A 207 -20.61 6.52 14.43
CA ARG A 207 -21.04 6.24 13.04
C ARG A 207 -19.96 5.50 12.25
N ASN A 208 -18.69 5.84 12.46
CA ASN A 208 -17.55 5.25 11.77
C ASN A 208 -17.10 3.91 12.39
N LYS A 209 -17.77 3.43 13.44
CA LYS A 209 -17.40 2.18 14.10
C LYS A 209 -17.57 1.02 13.13
N GLY A 210 -16.49 0.29 12.87
CA GLY A 210 -16.48 -0.85 11.95
C GLY A 210 -16.22 -0.49 10.50
N LEU A 211 -16.24 0.81 10.14
CA LEU A 211 -15.90 1.26 8.79
C LEU A 211 -14.39 1.37 8.62
N ALA A 212 -13.90 0.91 7.47
CA ALA A 212 -12.53 1.15 7.07
C ALA A 212 -12.29 2.63 6.79
N TRP A 213 -11.01 3.03 6.79
CA TRP A 213 -10.62 4.42 6.56
C TRP A 213 -11.26 4.99 5.29
N ALA A 214 -11.17 4.27 4.17
CA ALA A 214 -11.72 4.69 2.89
C ALA A 214 -13.25 4.90 2.91
N GLU A 215 -13.98 4.19 3.75
CA GLU A 215 -15.45 4.27 3.83
C GLU A 215 -15.93 5.46 4.68
N GLN A 216 -15.06 6.02 5.53
CA GLN A 216 -15.43 7.09 6.43
C GLN A 216 -15.57 8.41 5.68
N PHE A 217 -16.74 9.06 5.80
CA PHE A 217 -17.11 10.25 5.02
C PHE A 217 -16.08 11.37 5.05
N GLN A 218 -15.52 11.68 6.23
CA GLN A 218 -14.62 12.81 6.38
C GLN A 218 -13.28 12.63 5.64
N THR A 219 -12.89 11.37 5.33
CA THR A 219 -11.55 11.04 4.84
C THR A 219 -11.30 11.49 3.39
N ILE A 220 -12.35 11.91 2.67
CA ILE A 220 -12.23 12.63 1.39
C ILE A 220 -11.42 13.94 1.50
N ASN A 221 -11.32 14.50 2.70
CA ASN A 221 -10.59 15.74 2.98
C ASN A 221 -9.21 15.51 3.59
N GLU A 222 -8.67 14.29 3.56
CA GLU A 222 -7.29 13.99 3.94
C GLU A 222 -6.62 13.10 2.90
N VAL A 223 -5.31 12.95 3.02
CA VAL A 223 -4.53 12.04 2.19
C VAL A 223 -4.16 10.82 3.04
N GLY A 224 -4.42 9.63 2.51
CA GLY A 224 -4.01 8.36 3.10
C GLY A 224 -2.65 7.88 2.60
N SER A 225 -2.04 6.98 3.34
CA SER A 225 -0.82 6.26 2.94
C SER A 225 -1.12 4.79 2.67
N THR A 226 -0.09 4.04 2.26
CA THR A 226 -0.15 2.59 2.18
C THR A 226 -0.65 1.94 3.47
N PHE A 227 -0.31 2.47 4.65
CA PHE A 227 -0.75 1.93 5.93
C PHE A 227 -2.24 2.13 6.23
N THR A 228 -2.87 3.15 5.66
CA THR A 228 -4.30 3.43 5.90
C THR A 228 -5.22 2.77 4.88
N ILE A 229 -4.71 2.53 3.66
CA ILE A 229 -5.48 1.90 2.57
C ILE A 229 -5.25 0.39 2.43
N GLN A 230 -4.30 -0.17 3.18
CA GLN A 230 -3.96 -1.59 3.08
C GLN A 230 -5.18 -2.50 3.25
N GLY A 231 -5.33 -3.46 2.33
CA GLY A 231 -6.46 -4.40 2.31
C GLY A 231 -7.79 -3.79 1.85
N PHE A 232 -7.79 -2.57 1.32
CA PHE A 232 -8.98 -1.91 0.79
C PHE A 232 -8.78 -1.37 -0.62
N ASP A 233 -9.79 -1.53 -1.46
CA ASP A 233 -9.82 -0.99 -2.81
C ASP A 233 -10.75 0.23 -2.90
N LEU A 234 -10.43 1.11 -3.85
CA LEU A 234 -11.13 2.36 -4.12
C LEU A 234 -11.76 2.27 -5.50
N ASN A 235 -12.95 2.83 -5.68
CA ASN A 235 -13.49 3.01 -7.04
C ASN A 235 -12.53 3.87 -7.87
N TYR A 236 -11.98 4.92 -7.25
CA TYR A 236 -11.00 5.81 -7.88
C TYR A 236 -9.90 6.23 -6.90
N ALA A 237 -8.65 6.11 -7.32
CA ALA A 237 -7.51 6.54 -6.51
C ALA A 237 -6.90 7.82 -7.09
N GLY A 238 -6.65 8.82 -6.25
CA GLY A 238 -5.80 9.96 -6.58
C GLY A 238 -4.47 9.84 -5.87
N VAL A 239 -3.41 9.49 -6.57
CA VAL A 239 -2.09 9.22 -5.99
C VAL A 239 -1.16 10.40 -6.23
N ILE A 240 -0.67 10.97 -5.13
CA ILE A 240 0.45 11.90 -5.12
C ILE A 240 1.73 11.09 -4.95
N ILE A 241 2.57 11.08 -5.97
CA ILE A 241 3.91 10.52 -5.92
C ILE A 241 4.83 11.60 -5.34
N GLY A 242 5.25 11.41 -4.10
CA GLY A 242 6.04 12.36 -3.35
C GLY A 242 7.54 12.34 -3.69
N PRO A 243 8.34 13.15 -2.97
CA PRO A 243 9.76 13.38 -3.26
C PRO A 243 10.69 12.16 -3.20
N SER A 244 10.28 11.04 -2.62
CA SER A 244 11.12 9.83 -2.58
C SER A 244 11.15 9.06 -3.89
N VAL A 245 10.24 9.35 -4.82
CA VAL A 245 10.23 8.74 -6.15
C VAL A 245 10.60 9.81 -7.17
N LYS A 246 11.71 9.58 -7.86
CA LYS A 246 12.28 10.50 -8.85
C LYS A 246 12.41 9.79 -10.19
N TYR A 247 12.63 10.55 -11.25
CA TYR A 247 12.90 9.99 -12.56
C TYR A 247 14.18 10.59 -13.12
N ARG A 248 15.18 9.78 -13.41
CA ARG A 248 16.44 10.24 -14.04
C ARG A 248 16.84 9.23 -15.10
N ASP A 249 17.42 9.71 -16.20
CA ASP A 249 18.02 8.86 -17.24
C ASP A 249 17.09 7.75 -17.76
N GLY A 250 15.80 8.06 -17.88
CA GLY A 250 14.80 7.14 -18.42
C GLY A 250 14.23 6.13 -17.40
N LYS A 251 14.61 6.22 -16.12
CA LYS A 251 14.19 5.26 -15.08
C LYS A 251 13.75 5.92 -13.78
N LEU A 252 12.88 5.24 -13.04
CA LEU A 252 12.58 5.60 -11.65
C LEU A 252 13.80 5.38 -10.75
N ILE A 253 13.99 6.31 -9.81
CA ILE A 253 14.98 6.25 -8.73
C ILE A 253 14.26 6.48 -7.41
N PHE A 254 14.57 5.67 -6.40
CA PHE A 254 13.99 5.78 -5.07
C PHE A 254 14.98 6.39 -4.07
N ASP A 255 14.68 7.59 -3.59
CA ASP A 255 15.49 8.33 -2.61
C ASP A 255 14.98 8.11 -1.18
N LYS A 256 15.65 7.21 -0.46
CA LYS A 256 15.35 6.91 0.95
C LYS A 256 15.49 8.10 1.90
N GLN A 257 16.26 9.14 1.54
CA GLN A 257 16.45 10.32 2.40
C GLN A 257 15.21 11.23 2.38
N ALA A 258 14.52 11.25 1.24
CA ALA A 258 13.28 11.97 1.07
C ALA A 258 12.10 11.27 1.76
N SER A 259 12.09 9.94 1.80
CA SER A 259 11.02 9.18 2.48
C SER A 259 11.02 9.36 4.01
N LYS A 260 9.83 9.38 4.60
CA LYS A 260 9.61 9.35 6.06
C LYS A 260 9.18 7.98 6.57
N ASN A 261 9.06 6.99 5.68
CA ASN A 261 8.79 5.61 6.08
C ASN A 261 10.07 4.97 6.66
N LYS A 262 10.28 5.14 7.97
CA LYS A 262 11.41 4.51 8.67
C LYS A 262 11.36 2.98 8.66
N LYS A 263 10.18 2.38 8.49
CA LYS A 263 10.08 0.92 8.38
C LYS A 263 10.60 0.40 7.04
N ALA A 264 10.58 1.22 5.99
CA ALA A 264 11.18 0.90 4.69
C ALA A 264 12.66 1.33 4.59
N THR A 265 13.03 2.45 5.21
CA THR A 265 14.34 3.10 4.97
C THR A 265 15.45 2.75 5.96
N ASN A 266 15.12 2.13 7.10
CA ASN A 266 16.13 1.67 8.05
C ASN A 266 16.93 0.49 7.47
N GLN A 267 18.17 0.31 7.94
CA GLN A 267 18.94 -0.88 7.59
C GLN A 267 18.28 -2.14 8.16
N ARG A 268 18.35 -3.21 7.38
CA ARG A 268 17.86 -4.54 7.76
C ARG A 268 19.07 -5.42 8.09
N THR A 269 19.09 -6.03 9.27
CA THR A 269 19.98 -7.17 9.50
C THR A 269 19.33 -8.42 8.90
N TRP A 270 19.96 -9.02 7.91
CA TRP A 270 19.50 -10.22 7.21
C TRP A 270 20.68 -11.16 7.00
N LYS A 271 20.53 -12.45 7.35
CA LYS A 271 21.59 -13.46 7.25
C LYS A 271 22.94 -12.98 7.82
N HIS A 272 22.89 -12.39 9.02
CA HIS A 272 24.03 -11.80 9.76
C HIS A 272 24.70 -10.57 9.12
N GLN A 273 24.12 -9.98 8.09
CA GLN A 273 24.65 -8.79 7.43
C GLN A 273 23.67 -7.62 7.51
N LYS A 274 24.18 -6.39 7.61
CA LYS A 274 23.36 -5.18 7.47
C LYS A 274 23.24 -4.82 6.00
N ILE A 275 22.02 -4.90 5.48
CA ILE A 275 21.68 -4.58 4.10
C ILE A 275 20.73 -3.37 4.05
N ASP A 276 20.74 -2.67 2.92
CA ASP A 276 19.78 -1.63 2.60
C ASP A 276 18.83 -2.18 1.53
N VAL A 277 17.55 -2.24 1.87
CA VAL A 277 16.47 -2.75 1.01
C VAL A 277 15.45 -1.66 0.69
N SER A 278 15.79 -0.40 0.98
CA SER A 278 14.86 0.72 0.89
C SER A 278 14.33 0.95 -0.52
N GLU A 279 15.16 0.78 -1.55
CA GLU A 279 14.75 0.93 -2.94
C GLU A 279 13.61 -0.03 -3.30
N GLU A 280 13.75 -1.32 -2.94
CA GLU A 280 12.72 -2.32 -3.16
C GLU A 280 11.43 -2.03 -2.37
N LEU A 281 11.56 -1.67 -1.10
CA LEU A 281 10.39 -1.43 -0.25
C LEU A 281 9.63 -0.16 -0.66
N LEU A 282 10.33 0.89 -1.10
CA LEU A 282 9.70 2.11 -1.61
C LEU A 282 9.06 1.89 -2.99
N ARG A 283 9.65 1.03 -3.82
CA ARG A 283 9.05 0.57 -5.08
C ARG A 283 7.75 -0.19 -4.83
N ASN A 284 7.76 -1.12 -3.87
CA ASN A 284 6.56 -1.84 -3.45
C ASN A 284 5.49 -0.91 -2.87
N GLU A 285 5.90 0.11 -2.10
CA GLU A 285 4.99 1.16 -1.60
C GLU A 285 4.27 1.87 -2.74
N LEU A 286 5.00 2.28 -3.79
CA LEU A 286 4.42 2.88 -4.98
C LEU A 286 3.47 1.90 -5.71
N ASN A 287 3.90 0.66 -5.95
CA ASN A 287 3.09 -0.37 -6.61
C ASN A 287 1.74 -0.58 -5.89
N VAL A 288 1.78 -0.69 -4.56
CA VAL A 288 0.58 -0.82 -3.74
C VAL A 288 -0.38 0.35 -3.96
N LEU A 289 0.10 1.60 -3.97
CA LEU A 289 -0.77 2.77 -4.15
C LEU A 289 -1.42 2.82 -5.54
N LEU A 290 -0.65 2.51 -6.58
CA LEU A 290 -1.10 2.62 -7.97
C LEU A 290 -2.17 1.57 -8.32
N THR A 291 -2.23 0.46 -7.59
CA THR A 291 -3.16 -0.64 -7.85
C THR A 291 -4.47 -0.57 -7.03
N ARG A 292 -4.70 0.52 -6.26
CA ARG A 292 -5.89 0.65 -5.40
C ARG A 292 -7.16 1.10 -6.13
N GLY A 293 -7.06 1.66 -7.33
CA GLY A 293 -8.22 2.12 -8.09
C GLY A 293 -8.83 0.98 -8.91
N VAL A 294 -10.12 0.67 -8.70
CA VAL A 294 -10.89 -0.35 -9.44
C VAL A 294 -11.32 0.17 -10.82
N HIS A 295 -11.78 1.43 -10.91
CA HIS A 295 -12.27 2.05 -12.16
C HIS A 295 -11.37 3.18 -12.68
N GLY A 296 -10.44 3.67 -11.87
CA GLY A 296 -9.51 4.67 -12.35
C GLY A 296 -8.45 5.11 -11.35
N LEU A 297 -7.37 5.63 -11.91
CA LEU A 297 -6.20 6.14 -11.22
C LEU A 297 -5.83 7.51 -11.79
N TYR A 298 -5.63 8.45 -10.88
CA TYR A 298 -5.21 9.82 -11.20
C TYR A 298 -3.89 10.10 -10.49
N ILE A 299 -2.86 10.51 -11.23
CA ILE A 299 -1.50 10.64 -10.69
C ILE A 299 -1.05 12.08 -10.76
N PHE A 300 -0.35 12.54 -9.71
CA PHE A 300 0.49 13.73 -9.75
C PHE A 300 1.84 13.41 -9.11
N ALA A 301 2.94 13.78 -9.75
CA ALA A 301 4.29 13.61 -9.21
C ALA A 301 4.88 14.95 -8.75
N VAL A 302 5.55 14.92 -7.60
CA VAL A 302 6.23 16.10 -7.03
C VAL A 302 7.60 16.34 -7.67
N ASP A 303 8.33 15.28 -8.04
CA ASP A 303 9.57 15.42 -8.79
C ASP A 303 9.28 15.93 -10.21
N GLU A 304 9.91 17.04 -10.59
CA GLU A 304 9.61 17.74 -11.84
C GLU A 304 9.89 16.87 -13.07
N GLU A 305 11.01 16.15 -13.10
CA GLU A 305 11.38 15.30 -14.24
C GLU A 305 10.42 14.13 -14.40
N LEU A 306 10.02 13.50 -13.29
CA LEU A 306 8.99 12.46 -13.27
C LEU A 306 7.64 13.01 -13.77
N GLN A 307 7.23 14.17 -13.27
CA GLN A 307 5.97 14.79 -13.69
C GLN A 307 5.97 15.11 -15.19
N GLN A 308 7.07 15.63 -15.73
CA GLN A 308 7.19 15.89 -17.16
C GLN A 308 7.20 14.59 -17.99
N ALA A 309 7.86 13.53 -17.50
CA ALA A 309 7.84 12.24 -18.18
C ALA A 309 6.42 11.63 -18.22
N LEU A 310 5.69 11.69 -17.11
CA LEU A 310 4.29 11.24 -17.03
C LEU A 310 3.38 12.07 -17.94
N LEU A 311 3.53 13.39 -17.98
CA LEU A 311 2.75 14.25 -18.87
C LEU A 311 3.04 13.99 -20.35
N ARG A 312 4.30 13.73 -20.72
CA ARG A 312 4.66 13.32 -22.10
C ARG A 312 4.00 11.98 -22.46
N ALA A 313 4.09 11.01 -21.56
CA ALA A 313 3.47 9.70 -21.74
C ALA A 313 1.94 9.77 -21.82
N ALA A 314 1.32 10.73 -21.16
CA ALA A 314 -0.12 10.95 -21.17
C ALA A 314 -0.64 11.53 -22.50
N GLY A 315 0.22 12.16 -23.30
CA GLY A 315 -0.19 12.84 -24.52
C GLY A 315 -1.31 13.86 -24.27
N ASN A 316 -2.18 14.10 -25.26
CA ASN A 316 -3.31 15.03 -25.07
C ASN A 316 -4.55 14.39 -24.43
N GLN A 317 -4.67 13.06 -24.51
CA GLN A 317 -5.86 12.34 -24.09
C GLN A 317 -5.88 12.02 -22.61
N HIS A 318 -4.71 11.83 -21.97
CA HIS A 318 -4.63 11.39 -20.58
C HIS A 318 -4.24 12.49 -19.59
N ILE A 319 -4.12 13.74 -20.03
CA ILE A 319 -3.86 14.86 -19.12
C ILE A 319 -5.18 15.31 -18.46
N LEU A 320 -5.18 15.31 -17.13
CA LEU A 320 -6.19 16.00 -16.32
C LEU A 320 -5.77 17.47 -16.16
N ARG A 321 -6.39 18.30 -17.00
CA ARG A 321 -6.26 19.77 -16.98
C ARG A 321 -7.23 20.41 -15.99
#